data_AF-A0A822CD18-F1
#
_entry.id   AF-A0A822CD18-F1
#
_cell.length_a   1.000
_cell.length_b   1.000
_cell.length_c   1.000
_cell.angle_alpha   90.00
_cell.angle_beta   90.00
_cell.angle_gamma   90.00
#
_symmetry.space_group_name_H-M   'P 1'
#
loop_
_entity.id
_entity.type
_entity.pdbx_description
1 polymer ?
#
loop_
_entity_poly.entity_id
_entity_poly.type
_entity_poly.pdbx_seq_one_letter_code
_entity_poly.pdbx_strand_id
1 'polypeptide(L)'
;MGTALNCGVKLQKSGIPQKYSYNVLGTPIQSIEVTTDRCLFTQKMADIEEKVALKSAERFGYPVLVRYVDILNTSLEYEVVRDQYDNCIVVWNMKNIDPLSFRTGQSMVVAPSQTLSSDEYIIYY
;
A
#
# COMPACT_ATOMS: atom_id res chain seq x y z
N MET A 1 -5.13 -11.97 -3.78
CA MET A 1 -6.20 -11.08 -3.28
C MET A 1 -6.99 -11.83 -2.21
N GLY A 2 -7.24 -11.23 -1.06
CA GLY A 2 -7.95 -11.88 0.04
C GLY A 2 -9.41 -12.17 -0.30
N THR A 3 -9.98 -13.23 0.30
CA THR A 3 -11.36 -13.66 0.07
C THR A 3 -12.38 -12.54 0.31
N ALA A 4 -12.20 -11.75 1.38
CA ALA A 4 -13.06 -10.63 1.71
C ALA A 4 -13.03 -9.50 0.66
N LEU A 5 -11.85 -9.18 0.13
CA LEU A 5 -11.67 -8.12 -0.85
C LEU A 5 -12.33 -8.48 -2.19
N ASN A 6 -12.11 -9.74 -2.63
CA ASN A 6 -12.75 -10.28 -3.83
C ASN A 6 -14.27 -10.28 -3.70
N CYS A 7 -14.78 -10.61 -2.52
CA CYS A 7 -16.20 -10.58 -2.22
C CYS A 7 -16.74 -9.13 -2.30
N GLY A 8 -16.09 -8.18 -1.64
CA GLY A 8 -16.50 -6.76 -1.64
C GLY A 8 -16.59 -6.16 -3.04
N VAL A 9 -15.58 -6.39 -3.89
CA VAL A 9 -15.60 -5.90 -5.29
C VAL A 9 -16.73 -6.53 -6.10
N LYS A 10 -17.00 -7.84 -5.92
CA LYS A 10 -18.12 -8.51 -6.60
C LYS A 10 -19.47 -7.96 -6.15
N LEU A 11 -19.66 -7.77 -4.84
CA LEU A 11 -20.90 -7.20 -4.29
C LEU A 11 -21.18 -5.81 -4.86
N GLN A 12 -20.15 -4.95 -4.95
CA GLN A 12 -20.25 -3.63 -5.56
C GLN A 12 -20.70 -3.70 -7.03
N LYS A 13 -20.07 -4.59 -7.83
CA LYS A 13 -20.41 -4.78 -9.25
C LYS A 13 -21.80 -5.34 -9.48
N SER A 14 -22.31 -6.13 -8.55
CA SER A 14 -23.65 -6.74 -8.63
C SER A 14 -24.78 -5.78 -8.22
N GLY A 15 -24.49 -4.52 -7.86
CA GLY A 15 -25.52 -3.54 -7.49
C GLY A 15 -26.21 -3.81 -6.14
N ILE A 16 -25.64 -4.71 -5.34
CA ILE A 16 -26.17 -5.11 -4.02
C ILE A 16 -26.14 -3.93 -3.01
N PRO A 17 -25.11 -3.05 -2.99
CA PRO A 17 -25.12 -1.86 -2.12
C PRO A 17 -26.35 -0.98 -2.33
N GLN A 18 -26.77 -0.75 -3.58
CA GLN A 18 -27.95 0.07 -3.89
C GLN A 18 -29.24 -0.64 -3.49
N LYS A 19 -29.29 -1.97 -3.68
CA LYS A 19 -30.46 -2.77 -3.32
C LYS A 19 -30.73 -2.81 -1.82
N TYR A 20 -29.68 -2.89 -1.00
CA TYR A 20 -29.80 -3.04 0.45
C TYR A 20 -29.37 -1.80 1.24
N SER A 21 -29.07 -0.70 0.55
CA SER A 21 -28.71 0.60 1.14
C SER A 21 -27.62 0.52 2.21
N TYR A 22 -26.56 -0.28 1.97
CA TYR A 22 -25.39 -0.30 2.85
C TYR A 22 -24.22 0.47 2.24
N ASN A 23 -23.42 1.09 3.11
CA ASN A 23 -22.25 1.87 2.72
C ASN A 23 -20.97 1.09 2.99
N VAL A 24 -20.00 1.19 2.08
CA VAL A 24 -18.64 0.69 2.30
C VAL A 24 -17.92 1.67 3.22
N LEU A 25 -17.39 1.17 4.33
CA LEU A 25 -16.60 1.96 5.28
C LEU A 25 -15.10 1.78 5.01
N GLY A 26 -14.33 2.83 5.31
CA GLY A 26 -12.89 2.83 5.10
C GLY A 26 -12.51 3.06 3.63
N THR A 27 -11.63 2.24 3.10
CA THR A 27 -11.11 2.36 1.73
C THR A 27 -12.23 2.23 0.70
N PRO A 28 -12.40 3.20 -0.21
CA PRO A 28 -13.36 3.07 -1.30
C PRO A 28 -13.04 1.87 -2.20
N ILE A 29 -14.09 1.20 -2.72
CA ILE A 29 -13.92 0.06 -3.65
C ILE A 29 -13.09 0.45 -4.87
N GLN A 30 -13.22 1.69 -5.36
CA GLN A 30 -12.41 2.17 -6.48
C GLN A 30 -10.91 2.14 -6.17
N SER A 31 -10.49 2.58 -4.98
CA SER A 31 -9.09 2.51 -4.55
C SER A 31 -8.60 1.06 -4.45
N ILE A 32 -9.46 0.16 -3.98
CA ILE A 32 -9.19 -1.29 -3.95
C ILE A 32 -8.98 -1.84 -5.36
N GLU A 33 -9.80 -1.46 -6.34
CA GLU A 33 -9.67 -1.92 -7.73
C GLU A 33 -8.39 -1.38 -8.39
N VAL A 34 -8.10 -0.10 -8.19
CA VAL A 34 -6.89 0.55 -8.71
C VAL A 34 -5.63 -0.10 -8.15
N THR A 35 -5.60 -0.42 -6.85
CA THR A 35 -4.41 -1.01 -6.20
C THR A 35 -4.26 -2.51 -6.47
N THR A 36 -5.30 -3.20 -6.90
CA THR A 36 -5.26 -4.64 -7.20
C THR A 36 -4.97 -4.94 -8.67
N ASP A 37 -5.30 -4.02 -9.58
CA ASP A 37 -4.95 -4.11 -10.99
C ASP A 37 -3.57 -3.51 -11.26
N ARG A 38 -2.63 -4.34 -11.76
CA ARG A 38 -1.24 -3.91 -12.00
C ARG A 38 -1.13 -2.79 -13.02
N CYS A 39 -1.97 -2.80 -14.07
CA CYS A 39 -1.91 -1.81 -15.13
C CYS A 39 -2.42 -0.47 -14.62
N LEU A 40 -3.58 -0.46 -13.94
CA LEU A 40 -4.15 0.75 -13.35
C LEU A 40 -3.24 1.31 -12.26
N PHE A 41 -2.66 0.45 -11.43
CA PHE A 41 -1.69 0.86 -10.41
C PHE A 41 -0.46 1.50 -11.05
N THR A 42 0.13 0.86 -12.07
CA THR A 42 1.32 1.39 -12.77
C THR A 42 1.01 2.72 -13.44
N GLN A 43 -0.15 2.83 -14.09
CA GLN A 43 -0.59 4.09 -14.71
C GLN A 43 -0.76 5.19 -13.67
N LYS A 44 -1.41 4.91 -12.55
CA LYS A 44 -1.61 5.89 -11.48
C LYS A 44 -0.30 6.27 -10.78
N MET A 45 0.65 5.37 -10.72
CA MET A 45 2.00 5.69 -10.24
C MET A 45 2.78 6.52 -11.27
N ALA A 46 2.55 6.32 -12.57
CA ALA A 46 3.15 7.16 -13.61
C ALA A 46 2.56 8.58 -13.64
N ASP A 47 1.29 8.75 -13.28
CA ASP A 47 0.65 10.07 -13.11
C ASP A 47 1.28 10.89 -11.97
N ILE A 48 2.06 10.25 -11.10
CA ILE A 48 2.74 10.85 -9.96
C ILE A 48 4.24 10.84 -10.31
N GLU A 49 4.80 12.00 -10.66
CA GLU A 49 6.24 12.15 -11.01
C GLU A 49 7.15 11.98 -9.78
N GLU A 50 7.05 10.87 -9.06
CA GLU A 50 7.86 10.66 -7.85
C GLU A 50 8.37 9.24 -7.71
N LYS A 51 9.69 9.16 -7.66
CA LYS A 51 10.38 8.13 -6.91
C LYS A 51 10.11 8.42 -5.43
N VAL A 52 9.04 7.83 -4.86
CA VAL A 52 8.97 7.28 -3.48
C VAL A 52 7.51 7.21 -2.99
N ALA A 53 7.16 5.99 -2.59
CA ALA A 53 6.10 5.51 -1.68
C ALA A 53 5.12 6.47 -0.98
N LEU A 54 5.64 7.49 -0.30
CA LEU A 54 4.89 8.22 0.75
C LEU A 54 3.89 9.21 0.18
N LYS A 55 4.30 10.03 -0.78
CA LYS A 55 3.39 10.96 -1.47
C LYS A 55 2.40 10.26 -2.38
N SER A 56 2.75 9.09 -2.90
CA SER A 56 1.77 8.22 -3.54
C SER A 56 0.69 7.79 -2.54
N ALA A 57 1.05 7.36 -1.32
CA ALA A 57 0.08 6.96 -0.30
C ALA A 57 -0.88 8.10 0.09
N GLU A 58 -0.42 9.36 0.10
CA GLU A 58 -1.28 10.56 0.27
C GLU A 58 -2.41 10.65 -0.76
N ARG A 59 -2.30 10.02 -1.94
CA ARG A 59 -3.31 10.17 -3.01
C ARG A 59 -4.18 8.95 -3.27
N PHE A 60 -3.72 7.73 -2.94
CA PHE A 60 -4.47 6.49 -3.23
C PHE A 60 -5.55 6.14 -2.21
N GLY A 61 -5.45 6.65 -0.98
CA GLY A 61 -6.27 6.17 0.13
C GLY A 61 -5.73 4.84 0.67
N TYR A 62 -6.07 4.54 1.92
CA TYR A 62 -5.38 3.55 2.76
C TYR A 62 -6.20 2.29 2.91
N PRO A 63 -5.60 1.10 3.12
CA PRO A 63 -4.17 0.87 3.38
C PRO A 63 -3.34 0.71 2.10
N VAL A 64 -2.13 1.29 2.08
CA VAL A 64 -1.14 1.10 1.02
C VAL A 64 0.08 0.40 1.63
N LEU A 65 0.37 -0.82 1.16
CA LEU A 65 1.65 -1.47 1.42
C LEU A 65 2.60 -1.05 0.32
N VAL A 66 3.58 -0.21 0.65
CA VAL A 66 4.60 0.17 -0.33
C VAL A 66 5.80 -0.72 -0.20
N ARG A 67 6.20 -1.33 -1.33
CA ARG A 67 7.45 -2.07 -1.46
C ARG A 67 8.49 -1.21 -2.16
N TYR A 68 9.58 -0.89 -1.46
CA TYR A 68 10.76 -0.26 -2.04
C TYR A 68 11.90 -1.28 -2.16
N VAL A 69 12.79 -1.08 -3.12
CA VAL A 69 14.00 -1.89 -3.33
C VAL A 69 15.20 -1.07 -2.89
N ASP A 70 15.91 -1.54 -1.86
CA ASP A 70 17.12 -0.87 -1.41
C ASP A 70 18.33 -1.20 -2.30
N ILE A 71 19.45 -0.52 -2.04
CA ILE A 71 20.72 -0.74 -2.74
C ILE A 71 21.26 -2.17 -2.62
N LEU A 72 20.79 -2.93 -1.64
CA LEU A 72 21.15 -4.34 -1.39
C LEU A 72 20.17 -5.32 -2.05
N ASN A 73 19.26 -4.84 -2.90
CA ASN A 73 18.26 -5.65 -3.60
C ASN A 73 17.31 -6.40 -2.65
N THR A 74 17.01 -5.79 -1.50
CA THR A 74 16.04 -6.27 -0.51
C THR A 74 14.78 -5.41 -0.53
N SER A 75 13.65 -5.97 -0.10
CA SER A 75 12.40 -5.21 -0.01
C SER A 75 12.22 -4.53 1.33
N LEU A 76 11.75 -3.29 1.29
CA LEU A 76 11.30 -2.52 2.45
C LEU A 76 9.78 -2.37 2.37
N GLU A 77 9.08 -2.67 3.47
CA GLU A 77 7.63 -2.58 3.58
C GLU A 77 7.23 -1.58 4.68
N TYR A 78 6.24 -0.74 4.40
CA TYR A 78 5.72 0.28 5.31
C TYR A 78 4.25 0.02 5.63
N GLU A 79 3.89 0.20 6.90
CA GLU A 79 2.50 0.27 7.35
C GLU A 79 2.12 1.72 7.58
N VAL A 80 1.18 2.19 6.79
CA VAL A 80 0.75 3.58 6.79
C VAL A 80 -0.73 3.67 7.13
N VAL A 81 -1.08 4.62 7.98
CA VAL A 81 -2.46 4.91 8.42
C VAL A 81 -2.78 6.35 8.05
N ARG A 82 -4.00 6.57 7.56
CA ARG A 82 -4.54 7.92 7.32
C ARG A 82 -5.96 8.02 7.81
N ASP A 83 -6.28 9.17 8.36
CA ASP A 83 -7.63 9.51 8.77
C ASP A 83 -8.40 10.29 7.68
N GLN A 84 -9.63 10.66 8.01
CA GLN A 84 -10.50 11.47 7.15
C GLN A 84 -10.10 12.96 7.06
N TYR A 85 -9.22 13.43 7.94
CA TYR A 85 -8.73 14.82 7.98
C TYR A 85 -7.42 14.99 7.21
N ASP A 86 -7.02 13.97 6.45
CA ASP A 86 -5.78 13.93 5.69
C ASP A 86 -4.50 13.83 6.55
N ASN A 87 -4.61 13.46 7.82
CA ASN A 87 -3.43 13.15 8.61
C ASN A 87 -2.92 11.77 8.19
N CYS A 88 -1.64 11.69 7.80
CA CYS A 88 -0.97 10.47 7.38
C CYS A 88 0.21 10.16 8.29
N ILE A 89 0.28 8.93 8.82
CA ILE A 89 1.40 8.47 9.64
C ILE A 89 1.91 7.11 9.18
N VAL A 90 3.22 6.92 9.23
CA VAL A 90 3.85 5.60 9.15
C VAL A 90 3.89 5.02 10.55
N VAL A 91 3.12 3.96 10.78
CA VAL A 91 3.05 3.29 12.10
C VAL A 91 4.23 2.33 12.27
N TRP A 92 4.65 1.69 11.18
CA TRP A 92 5.68 0.66 11.22
C TRP A 92 6.44 0.57 9.90
N ASN A 93 7.70 0.13 9.97
CA ASN A 93 8.46 -0.24 8.79
C ASN A 93 9.33 -1.48 9.03
N MET A 94 9.43 -2.34 8.02
CA MET A 94 10.17 -3.60 8.09
C MET A 94 11.00 -3.85 6.85
N LYS A 95 12.21 -4.41 7.03
CA LYS A 95 13.11 -4.78 5.94
C LYS A 95 13.22 -6.29 5.85
N ASN A 96 13.11 -6.81 4.63
CA ASN A 96 13.43 -8.20 4.37
C ASN A 96 14.93 -8.43 4.43
N ILE A 97 15.32 -9.51 5.08
CA ILE A 97 16.71 -9.98 5.09
C ILE A 97 17.02 -10.68 3.76
N ASP A 98 16.03 -11.38 3.20
CA ASP A 98 16.22 -12.10 1.94
C ASP A 98 16.08 -11.17 0.72
N PRO A 99 16.78 -11.45 -0.38
CA PRO A 99 16.66 -10.69 -1.62
C PRO A 99 15.22 -10.70 -2.17
N LEU A 100 14.91 -9.74 -3.03
CA LEU A 100 13.60 -9.58 -3.70
C LEU A 100 13.07 -10.81 -4.45
N SER A 101 13.93 -11.78 -4.76
CA SER A 101 13.52 -13.05 -5.34
C SER A 101 12.62 -13.88 -4.42
N PHE A 102 12.63 -13.61 -3.10
CA PHE A 102 11.80 -14.29 -2.11
C PHE A 102 10.50 -13.55 -1.85
N ARG A 103 9.41 -14.30 -1.64
CA ARG A 103 8.13 -13.69 -1.24
C ARG A 103 8.23 -13.21 0.21
N THR A 104 7.75 -12.01 0.49
CA THR A 104 7.87 -11.37 1.82
C THR A 104 7.25 -12.18 2.95
N GLY A 105 6.13 -12.88 2.70
CA GLY A 105 5.55 -13.83 3.66
C GLY A 105 6.36 -15.12 3.90
N GLN A 106 7.50 -15.28 3.25
CA GLN A 106 8.45 -16.40 3.43
C GLN A 106 9.86 -15.90 3.77
N SER A 107 10.05 -14.59 3.89
CA SER A 107 11.34 -13.99 4.19
C SER A 107 11.45 -13.73 5.69
N MET A 108 12.66 -13.87 6.24
CA MET A 108 12.95 -13.29 7.54
C MET A 108 12.93 -11.76 7.44
N VAL A 109 12.31 -11.10 8.41
CA VAL A 109 12.18 -9.64 8.44
C VAL A 109 12.80 -9.07 9.71
N VAL A 110 13.32 -7.86 9.60
CA VAL A 110 13.76 -7.05 10.75
C VAL A 110 12.94 -5.77 10.83
N ALA A 111 12.58 -5.38 12.05
CA ALA A 111 11.85 -4.15 12.31
C ALA A 111 12.27 -3.51 13.65
N PRO A 112 12.46 -2.16 13.71
CA PRO A 112 12.41 -1.25 12.57
C PRO A 112 13.52 -1.57 11.56
N SER A 113 13.39 -1.12 10.31
CA SER A 113 14.37 -1.47 9.28
C SER A 113 15.78 -1.04 9.68
N GLN A 114 16.77 -1.89 9.39
CA GLN A 114 18.19 -1.62 9.66
C GLN A 114 18.93 -1.31 8.36
N THR A 115 20.07 -0.63 8.48
CA THR A 115 20.98 -0.36 7.35
C THR A 115 20.37 0.56 6.28
N LEU A 116 19.50 1.48 6.69
CA LEU A 116 19.11 2.63 5.89
C LEU A 116 19.73 3.88 6.51
N SER A 117 20.36 4.72 5.70
CA SER A 117 20.80 6.05 6.09
C SER A 117 19.59 6.98 6.30
N SER A 118 19.78 8.08 7.04
CA SER A 118 18.72 9.09 7.24
C SER A 118 18.21 9.66 5.91
N ASP A 119 19.05 9.71 4.87
CA ASP A 119 18.68 10.16 3.54
C ASP A 119 17.85 9.12 2.76
N GLU A 120 17.96 7.83 3.13
CA GLU A 120 17.10 6.75 2.62
C GLU A 120 15.79 6.64 3.43
N TYR A 121 15.82 7.06 4.70
CA TYR A 121 14.65 7.32 5.54
C TYR A 121 14.04 8.69 5.20
N ILE A 122 13.47 8.82 4.00
CA ILE A 122 12.71 10.03 3.66
C ILE A 122 11.36 10.00 4.39
N ILE A 123 11.35 10.41 5.66
CA ILE A 123 10.15 10.73 6.42
C ILE A 123 10.12 12.25 6.52
N TYR A 124 9.39 12.91 5.62
CA TYR A 124 9.05 14.32 5.82
C TYR A 124 8.00 14.38 6.94
N TYR A 125 8.30 15.15 7.99
CA TYR A 125 7.36 15.50 9.06
C TYR A 125 6.30 16.48 8.57
#